data_AF-A0A2G9UG04-F1
#
_entry.id   AF-A0A2G9UG04-F1
#
_cell.length_a   1.000
_cell.length_b   1.000
_cell.length_c   1.000
_cell.angle_alpha   90.00
_cell.angle_beta   90.00
_cell.angle_gamma   90.00
#
_symmetry.space_group_name_H-M   'P 1'
#
loop_
_entity.id
_entity.type
_entity.pdbx_description
1 polymer ?
#
loop_
_entity_poly.entity_id
_entity_poly.type
_entity_poly.pdbx_seq_one_letter_code
_entity_poly.pdbx_strand_id
1 'polypeptide(L)' 'MIGGVQEMSLGNGCDQVGLTAHEFMHALGSWHTHMRSDRDDHVIVDLTYVAENMKGNFGKVDAAETPTTSHTNTVV' A
#
# COMPACT_ATOMS: atom_id res chain seq x y z
N MET A 1 0.02 -18.97 -6.31
CA MET A 1 0.04 -18.63 -4.87
C MET A 1 -0.05 -19.93 -4.09
N ILE A 2 0.99 -20.31 -3.34
CA ILE A 2 0.88 -21.36 -2.33
C ILE A 2 0.51 -20.64 -1.05
N GLY A 3 -0.72 -20.85 -0.57
CA GLY A 3 -1.23 -20.21 0.65
C GLY A 3 -0.60 -20.78 1.92
N GLY A 4 -0.81 -20.10 3.05
CA GLY A 4 -0.30 -20.44 4.37
C GLY A 4 -0.60 -19.34 5.38
N VAL A 5 -0.03 -19.44 6.58
CA VAL A 5 -0.13 -18.37 7.59
C VAL A 5 0.64 -17.14 7.10
N GLN A 6 0.01 -15.97 7.17
CA GLN A 6 0.64 -14.67 6.95
C GLN A 6 0.55 -13.86 8.24
N GLU A 7 1.69 -13.55 8.83
CA GLU A 7 1.76 -12.77 10.06
C GLU A 7 1.45 -11.29 9.79
N MET A 8 0.66 -10.68 10.67
CA MET A 8 0.32 -9.26 10.65
C MET A 8 0.60 -8.67 12.02
N SER A 9 1.34 -7.55 12.05
CA SER A 9 1.71 -6.90 13.30
C SER A 9 0.74 -5.77 13.66
N LEU A 10 0.00 -5.94 14.75
CA LEU A 10 -0.78 -4.88 15.39
C LEU A 10 -0.14 -4.55 16.74
N GLY A 11 0.92 -3.75 16.70
CA GLY A 11 1.60 -3.27 17.90
C GLY A 11 0.72 -2.37 18.78
N ASN A 12 1.22 -2.03 19.96
CA ASN A 12 0.53 -1.11 20.88
C ASN A 12 0.25 0.24 20.19
N GLY A 13 -1.04 0.60 20.06
CA GLY A 13 -1.50 1.81 19.38
C GLY A 13 -1.96 1.62 17.93
N CYS A 14 -1.76 0.42 17.35
CA CYS A 14 -2.18 0.06 15.98
C CYS A 14 -3.54 -0.68 15.93
N ASP A 15 -4.18 -0.88 17.07
CA ASP A 15 -5.44 -1.61 17.26
C ASP A 15 -6.70 -0.76 17.03
N GLN A 16 -6.53 0.48 16.59
CA GLN A 16 -7.63 1.32 16.15
C GLN A 16 -8.25 0.76 14.88
N VAL A 17 -9.59 0.77 14.79
CA VAL A 17 -10.34 0.17 13.67
C VAL A 17 -9.80 0.58 12.30
N GLY A 18 -9.47 1.86 12.10
CA GLY A 18 -8.93 2.34 10.83
C GLY A 18 -7.54 1.80 10.49
N LEU A 19 -6.66 1.66 11.48
CA LEU A 19 -5.31 1.12 11.30
C LEU A 19 -5.36 -0.40 11.07
N THR A 20 -6.17 -1.11 11.84
CA THR A 20 -6.39 -2.54 11.61
C THR A 20 -6.96 -2.80 10.21
N ALA A 21 -7.93 -2.00 9.76
CA ALA A 21 -8.46 -2.10 8.40
C ALA A 21 -7.38 -1.84 7.33
N HIS A 22 -6.52 -0.85 7.53
CA HIS A 22 -5.40 -0.54 6.65
C HIS A 22 -4.43 -1.73 6.50
N GLU A 23 -4.08 -2.42 7.59
CA GLU A 23 -3.21 -3.60 7.52
C GLU A 23 -3.90 -4.79 6.81
N PHE A 24 -5.21 -4.98 7.01
CA PHE A 24 -5.98 -5.96 6.24
C PHE A 24 -6.03 -5.62 4.74
N MET A 25 -6.08 -4.34 4.37
CA MET A 25 -5.98 -3.96 2.95
C MET A 25 -4.63 -4.38 2.34
N HIS A 26 -3.53 -4.29 3.09
CA HIS A 26 -2.24 -4.83 2.67
C HIS A 26 -2.27 -6.34 2.50
N ALA A 27 -2.88 -7.09 3.43
CA ALA A 27 -3.04 -8.54 3.30
C ALA A 27 -3.90 -8.95 2.09
N LEU A 28 -4.88 -8.13 1.71
CA LEU A 28 -5.68 -8.30 0.49
C LEU A 28 -4.94 -7.92 -0.80
N GLY A 29 -3.72 -7.37 -0.71
CA GLY A 29 -2.88 -7.02 -1.85
C GLY A 29 -2.91 -5.55 -2.26
N SER A 30 -3.44 -4.65 -1.42
CA SER A 30 -3.40 -3.21 -1.70
C SER A 30 -2.06 -2.60 -1.28
N TRP A 31 -1.57 -1.67 -2.10
CA TRP A 31 -0.42 -0.82 -1.79
C TRP A 31 -0.87 0.56 -1.29
N HIS A 32 0.05 1.33 -0.72
CA HIS A 32 -0.24 2.73 -0.38
C HIS A 32 -0.63 3.53 -1.63
N THR A 33 -1.66 4.37 -1.52
CA THR A 33 -2.23 5.08 -2.67
C THR A 33 -1.22 6.00 -3.38
N HIS A 34 -0.24 6.58 -2.67
CA HIS A 34 0.80 7.41 -3.28
C HIS A 34 1.83 6.61 -4.08
N MET A 35 1.80 5.29 -4.01
CA MET A 35 2.65 4.40 -4.81
C MET A 35 2.02 4.06 -6.16
N ARG A 36 0.82 4.57 -6.48
CA ARG A 36 0.20 4.28 -7.77
C ARG A 36 1.08 4.71 -8.95
N SER A 37 1.06 3.94 -10.03
CA SER A 37 1.76 4.26 -11.29
C SER A 37 1.38 5.62 -11.88
N ASP A 38 0.13 6.04 -11.71
CA ASP A 38 -0.43 7.32 -12.17
C ASP A 38 -0.35 8.46 -11.14
N ARG A 39 0.29 8.26 -9.98
CA ARG A 39 0.24 9.25 -8.88
C ARG A 39 0.80 10.62 -9.23
N ASP A 40 1.72 10.72 -10.19
CA ASP A 40 2.33 12.00 -10.59
C ASP A 40 1.36 12.91 -11.37
N ASP A 41 0.19 12.40 -11.79
CA ASP A 41 -0.92 13.20 -12.33
C ASP A 41 -1.75 13.90 -11.22
N HIS A 42 -1.50 13.53 -9.96
CA HIS A 42 -2.31 13.95 -8.81
C HIS A 42 -1.50 14.60 -7.69
N VAL A 43 -0.29 14.13 -7.43
CA VAL A 43 0.57 14.60 -6.34
C VAL A 43 2.04 14.67 -6.75
N ILE A 44 2.76 15.62 -6.15
CA ILE A 44 4.22 15.71 -6.27
C ILE A 44 4.83 15.14 -4.98
N VAL A 45 5.76 14.19 -5.13
CA VAL A 45 6.51 13.62 -4.00
C VAL A 45 7.84 14.36 -3.85
N ASP A 46 7.91 15.31 -2.91
CA ASP A 46 9.17 15.97 -2.52
C ASP A 46 9.89 15.17 -1.44
N LEU A 47 11.08 14.67 -1.77
CA LEU A 47 11.91 13.84 -0.88
C LEU A 47 12.97 14.64 -0.11
N THR A 48 12.96 15.98 -0.18
CA THR A 48 13.98 16.86 0.42
C THR A 48 14.16 16.60 1.92
N TYR A 49 13.07 16.33 2.65
CA TYR A 49 13.08 16.11 4.10
C TYR A 49 12.88 14.64 4.50
N VAL A 50 12.95 13.72 3.53
CA VAL A 50 12.83 12.28 3.79
C VAL A 50 14.22 11.72 4.06
N ALA A 51 14.38 11.03 5.19
CA ALA A 51 15.62 10.32 5.52
C ALA A 51 16.01 9.34 4.41
N GLU A 52 17.31 9.26 4.08
CA GLU A 52 17.78 8.52 2.91
C GLU A 52 17.32 7.05 2.90
N ASN A 53 17.33 6.40 4.06
CA ASN A 53 16.89 5.02 4.23
C ASN A 53 15.36 4.82 4.13
N MET A 54 14.58 5.89 4.07
CA MET A 54 13.11 5.88 4.02
C MET A 54 12.57 6.29 2.65
N LYS A 55 13.41 6.82 1.75
CA LYS A 55 12.99 7.26 0.40
C LYS A 55 12.36 6.14 -0.43
N GLY A 56 12.77 4.89 -0.21
CA GLY A 56 12.19 3.72 -0.86
C GLY A 56 10.68 3.55 -0.65
N ASN A 57 10.13 4.05 0.46
CA ASN A 57 8.70 3.95 0.79
C ASN A 57 7.79 4.79 -0.15
N PHE A 58 8.38 5.61 -1.01
CA PHE A 58 7.67 6.51 -1.93
C PHE A 58 7.82 6.08 -3.40
N GLY A 59 8.43 4.92 -3.65
CA GLY A 59 8.48 4.32 -4.99
C GLY A 59 7.09 4.06 -5.56
N LYS A 60 6.97 4.11 -6.89
CA LYS A 60 5.74 3.68 -7.58
C LYS A 60 5.76 2.16 -7.74
N VAL A 61 4.60 1.52 -7.60
CA VAL A 61 4.40 0.12 -7.99
C VAL A 61 4.09 0.05 -9.48
N ASP A 62 4.35 -1.11 -10.08
CA ASP A 62 4.09 -1.33 -11.50
C ASP A 62 2.61 -1.13 -11.84
N ALA A 63 2.32 -0.67 -13.06
CA ALA A 63 0.96 -0.43 -13.52
C ALA A 63 0.06 -1.67 -13.40
N ALA A 64 0.64 -2.87 -13.57
CA ALA A 64 -0.06 -4.15 -13.43
C ALA A 64 -0.42 -4.49 -11.96
N GLU A 65 0.31 -3.91 -10.99
CA GLU A 65 0.07 -4.07 -9.55
C GLU A 65 -0.67 -2.87 -8.95
N THR A 66 -0.92 -1.85 -9.76
CA THR A 66 -1.64 -0.67 -9.34
C THR A 66 -3.14 -0.90 -9.50
N PRO A 67 -3.96 -0.80 -8.44
CA PRO A 67 -5.40 -0.76 -8.60
C PRO A 67 -5.82 0.58 -9.21
N THR A 68 -5.68 0.70 -10.53
CA THR A 68 -6.44 1.69 -11.30
C THR A 68 -7.90 1.24 -11.25
N THR A 69 -8.84 2.16 -11.42
CA THR A 69 -10.29 2.01 -11.20
C THR A 69 -11.01 0.98 -12.11
N SER A 70 -10.30 -0.04 -12.59
CA SER A 70 -10.80 -1.15 -13.40
C SER A 70 -10.39 -2.53 -12.86
N HIS A 71 -10.21 -2.69 -11.54
CA HIS A 71 -10.30 -4.03 -10.98
C HIS A 71 -11.77 -4.42 -10.86
N THR A 72 -12.22 -5.28 -11.78
CA THR A 72 -13.35 -6.16 -11.55
C THR A 72 -13.11 -6.85 -10.21
N ASN A 73 -14.03 -6.58 -9.28
CA ASN A 73 -14.09 -7.17 -7.97
C ASN A 73 -14.31 -8.70 -8.11
N THR A 74 -13.24 -9.45 -8.37
CA THR A 74 -13.29 -10.91 -8.21
C THR A 74 -13.15 -11.18 -6.73
N VAL A 75 -14.28 -11.05 -6.04
CA VAL A 75 -14.48 -11.70 -4.75
C VAL A 75 -14.34 -13.19 -5.01
N VAL A 76 -13.35 -13.82 -4.37
CA VAL A 76 -13.33 -15.27 -4.17
C VAL A 76 -14.09 -15.58 -2.89
#